data_AF-A0A0H5DQX8-F1
#
_entry.id   AF-A0A0H5DQX8-F1
#
_cell.length_a   1.000
_cell.length_b   1.000
_cell.length_c   1.000
_cell.angle_alpha   90.00
_cell.angle_beta   90.00
_cell.angle_gamma   90.00
#
_symmetry.space_group_name_H-M   'P 1'
#
loop_
_entity.id
_entity.type
_entity.pdbx_description
1 polymer ?
#
loop_
_entity_poly.entity_id
_entity_poly.type
_entity_poly.pdbx_seq_one_letter_code
_entity_poly.pdbx_strand_id
1 'polypeptide(L)'
;MIREYYYVGSLLPDLQIGMPPELTFKDLMQILSINLQASDLKKVEVIRRLFDIYHLKALAKGTPFSERGNFDENDLEEALVTKSGLPEYFQDYLERHQSKEERLQDFTALLSLYFNREMEGSSGFIKELMRMERDSRLVMLALRAKKFSRDVTKELQYEDPDDDLVASILAQKDAVSFDPPDEYQDLKSLYEENAEEPLKLQQAVAEWKFEKIAQMEGVDPFSIDKILGYTARLVLAEKWLELDEQKGKEIVDNILKEAT
;
A
#
# COMPACT_ATOMS: atom_id res chain seq x y z
N MET A 1 8.12 5.60 -29.32
CA MET A 1 7.56 6.94 -29.09
C MET A 1 6.92 6.90 -27.72
N ILE A 2 7.31 7.79 -26.81
CA ILE A 2 6.66 7.91 -25.50
C ILE A 2 5.25 8.46 -25.76
N ARG A 3 4.23 7.82 -25.19
CA ARG A 3 2.83 8.23 -25.38
C ARG A 3 2.45 9.25 -24.31
N GLU A 4 1.76 10.28 -24.76
CA GLU A 4 1.26 11.36 -23.91
C GLU A 4 -0.26 11.29 -23.82
N TYR A 5 -0.78 11.48 -22.62
CA TYR A 5 -2.19 11.38 -22.26
C TYR A 5 -2.77 12.76 -21.96
N TYR A 6 -2.73 13.66 -22.95
CA TYR A 6 -3.15 15.06 -22.81
C TYR A 6 -4.53 15.25 -22.16
N TYR A 7 -5.52 14.44 -22.57
CA TYR A 7 -6.87 14.53 -22.02
C TYR A 7 -6.89 14.19 -20.53
N VAL A 8 -6.31 13.04 -20.15
CA VAL A 8 -6.28 12.60 -18.74
C VAL A 8 -5.47 13.58 -17.91
N GLY A 9 -4.24 13.91 -18.33
CA GLY A 9 -3.36 14.79 -17.56
C GLY A 9 -3.94 16.19 -17.32
N SER A 10 -4.78 16.69 -18.22
CA SER A 10 -5.46 18.00 -18.05
C SER A 10 -6.69 17.94 -17.12
N LEU A 11 -7.17 16.75 -16.78
CA LEU A 11 -8.34 16.53 -15.93
C LEU A 11 -7.99 16.20 -14.48
N LEU A 12 -6.70 15.99 -14.16
CA LEU A 12 -6.27 15.63 -12.82
C LEU A 12 -6.25 16.91 -11.95
N PRO A 13 -7.12 17.03 -10.94
CA PRO A 13 -7.07 18.16 -10.00
C PRO A 13 -5.81 18.06 -9.12
N ASP A 14 -5.54 19.08 -8.31
CA ASP A 14 -4.51 18.96 -7.28
C ASP A 14 -5.00 18.06 -6.13
N LEU A 15 -4.06 17.39 -5.47
CA LEU A 15 -4.33 16.50 -4.34
C LEU A 15 -3.60 17.00 -3.09
N GLN A 16 -4.24 16.82 -1.94
CA GLN A 16 -3.66 17.12 -0.64
C GLN A 16 -4.19 16.14 0.42
N ILE A 17 -3.33 15.68 1.32
CA ILE A 17 -3.74 14.89 2.48
C ILE A 17 -4.63 15.75 3.39
N GLY A 18 -5.74 15.19 3.86
CA GLY A 18 -6.69 15.88 4.76
C GLY A 18 -7.74 16.73 4.05
N MET A 19 -7.71 16.80 2.71
CA MET A 19 -8.75 17.47 1.93
C MET A 19 -9.50 16.46 1.05
N PRO A 20 -10.84 16.50 0.99
CA PRO A 20 -11.61 15.71 0.04
C PRO A 20 -11.15 15.97 -1.41
N PRO A 21 -10.74 14.93 -2.16
CA PRO A 21 -10.36 15.11 -3.55
C PRO A 21 -11.60 15.45 -4.40
N GLU A 22 -11.43 16.31 -5.40
CA GLU A 22 -12.52 16.66 -6.33
C GLU A 22 -12.90 15.49 -7.25
N LEU A 23 -11.94 14.60 -7.51
CA LEU A 23 -12.10 13.40 -8.32
C LEU A 23 -11.91 12.17 -7.44
N THR A 24 -12.95 11.34 -7.31
CA THR A 24 -12.86 10.10 -6.52
C THR A 24 -12.07 9.03 -7.25
N PHE A 25 -11.56 8.04 -6.52
CA PHE A 25 -10.86 6.90 -7.11
C PHE A 25 -11.74 6.16 -8.12
N LYS A 26 -13.03 5.99 -7.81
CA LYS A 26 -14.00 5.34 -8.70
C LYS A 26 -14.16 6.11 -10.01
N ASP A 27 -14.29 7.43 -9.95
CA ASP A 27 -14.42 8.28 -11.13
C ASP A 27 -13.12 8.25 -11.95
N LEU A 28 -11.96 8.30 -11.29
CA LEU A 28 -10.66 8.16 -11.95
C LEU A 28 -10.57 6.83 -12.70
N MET A 29 -10.95 5.69 -12.10
CA MET A 29 -10.89 4.38 -12.78
C MET A 29 -11.74 4.34 -14.04
N GLN A 30 -12.92 4.98 -14.04
CA GLN A 30 -13.75 5.10 -15.24
C GLN A 30 -13.01 5.90 -16.32
N ILE A 31 -12.43 7.06 -15.97
CA ILE A 31 -11.64 7.87 -16.89
C ILE A 31 -10.47 7.06 -17.46
N LEU A 32 -9.70 6.38 -16.61
CA LEU A 32 -8.52 5.63 -17.04
C LEU A 32 -8.87 4.45 -17.95
N SER A 33 -9.94 3.71 -17.65
CA SER A 33 -10.36 2.54 -18.45
C SER A 33 -10.75 2.91 -19.89
N ILE A 34 -11.27 4.12 -20.11
CA ILE A 34 -11.68 4.61 -21.42
C ILE A 34 -10.49 5.20 -22.19
N ASN A 35 -9.56 5.85 -21.49
CA ASN A 35 -8.56 6.72 -22.12
C ASN A 35 -7.15 6.14 -22.16
N LEU A 36 -6.81 5.17 -21.31
CA LEU A 36 -5.49 4.53 -21.32
C LEU A 36 -5.41 3.40 -22.34
N GLN A 37 -4.22 3.19 -22.89
CA GLN A 37 -3.97 1.96 -23.63
C GLN A 37 -3.93 0.76 -22.69
N ALA A 38 -4.31 -0.41 -23.21
CA ALA A 38 -4.37 -1.65 -22.43
C ALA A 38 -3.06 -1.97 -21.66
N SER A 39 -1.89 -1.68 -22.24
CA SER A 39 -0.60 -1.91 -21.58
C SER A 39 -0.35 -0.99 -20.38
N ASP A 40 -0.85 0.26 -20.44
CA ASP A 40 -0.70 1.22 -19.36
C ASP A 40 -1.80 1.05 -18.30
N LEU A 41 -3.01 0.65 -18.72
CA LEU A 41 -4.07 0.25 -17.79
C LEU A 41 -3.63 -0.91 -16.89
N LYS A 42 -2.89 -1.89 -17.43
CA LYS A 42 -2.28 -2.97 -16.64
C LYS A 42 -1.35 -2.49 -15.53
N LYS A 43 -0.69 -1.33 -15.70
CA LYS A 43 0.13 -0.74 -14.63
C LYS A 43 -0.72 -0.21 -13.48
N VAL A 44 -1.90 0.32 -13.79
CA VAL A 44 -2.89 0.72 -12.77
C VAL A 44 -3.39 -0.52 -12.01
N GLU A 45 -3.63 -1.64 -12.71
CA GLU A 45 -4.03 -2.91 -12.08
C GLU A 45 -2.99 -3.41 -11.07
N VAL A 46 -1.68 -3.21 -11.32
CA VAL A 46 -0.60 -3.56 -10.37
C VAL A 46 -0.73 -2.78 -9.05
N ILE A 47 -1.02 -1.47 -9.13
CA ILE A 47 -1.25 -0.63 -7.94
C ILE A 47 -2.47 -1.14 -7.16
N ARG A 48 -3.55 -1.46 -7.88
CA ARG A 48 -4.80 -1.97 -7.30
C ARG A 48 -4.64 -3.35 -6.66
N ARG A 49 -3.69 -4.14 -7.13
CA ARG A 49 -3.47 -5.53 -6.66
C ARG A 49 -3.10 -5.64 -5.19
N LEU A 50 -2.48 -4.61 -4.62
CA LEU A 50 -2.26 -4.54 -3.17
C LEU A 50 -3.58 -4.57 -2.39
N PHE A 51 -4.66 -3.98 -2.92
CA PHE A 51 -5.97 -4.04 -2.29
C PHE A 51 -6.60 -5.42 -2.41
N ASP A 52 -6.39 -6.14 -3.52
CA ASP A 52 -6.84 -7.52 -3.67
C ASP A 52 -6.16 -8.44 -2.62
N ILE A 53 -4.87 -8.20 -2.34
CA ILE A 53 -4.17 -8.88 -1.23
C ILE A 53 -4.88 -8.60 0.10
N TYR A 54 -5.28 -7.35 0.36
CA TYR A 54 -6.02 -7.01 1.57
C TYR A 54 -7.46 -7.53 1.57
N HIS A 55 -8.10 -7.68 0.41
CA HIS A 55 -9.42 -8.30 0.28
C HIS A 55 -9.39 -9.77 0.70
N LEU A 56 -8.33 -10.52 0.42
CA LEU A 56 -8.20 -11.88 0.94
C LEU A 56 -8.18 -11.92 2.48
N LYS A 57 -7.49 -10.96 3.10
CA LYS A 57 -7.52 -10.80 4.56
C LYS A 57 -8.91 -10.38 5.04
N ALA A 58 -9.58 -9.49 4.31
CA ALA A 58 -10.91 -9.03 4.63
C ALA A 58 -11.93 -10.17 4.57
N LEU A 59 -11.87 -11.01 3.54
CA LEU A 59 -12.68 -12.21 3.36
C LEU A 59 -12.49 -13.22 4.50
N ALA A 60 -11.23 -13.45 4.90
CA ALA A 60 -10.92 -14.32 6.05
C ALA A 60 -11.51 -13.76 7.36
N LYS A 61 -11.60 -12.43 7.51
CA LYS A 61 -12.14 -11.76 8.69
C LYS A 61 -13.64 -11.43 8.63
N GLY A 62 -14.27 -11.56 7.47
CA GLY A 62 -15.64 -11.09 7.24
C GLY A 62 -15.79 -9.56 7.34
N THR A 63 -14.78 -8.80 6.89
CA THR A 63 -14.83 -7.32 6.86
C THR A 63 -15.06 -6.80 5.43
N PRO A 64 -15.63 -5.60 5.25
CA PRO A 64 -15.90 -5.04 3.92
C PRO A 64 -14.66 -4.88 3.05
N PHE A 65 -14.86 -4.99 1.74
CA PHE A 65 -13.82 -4.76 0.73
C PHE A 65 -13.67 -3.27 0.44
N SER A 66 -12.46 -2.85 0.11
CA SER A 66 -12.22 -1.53 -0.47
C SER A 66 -12.64 -1.52 -1.93
N GLU A 67 -13.22 -0.42 -2.42
CA GLU A 67 -13.52 -0.23 -3.86
C GLU A 67 -12.28 -0.09 -4.75
N ARG A 68 -11.07 -0.09 -4.16
CA ARG A 68 -9.80 0.18 -4.85
C ARG A 68 -9.12 -1.06 -5.41
N GLY A 69 -9.60 -2.26 -5.08
CA GLY A 69 -9.10 -3.52 -5.66
C GLY A 69 -9.51 -3.70 -7.12
N ASN A 70 -8.90 -4.68 -7.79
CA ASN A 70 -9.32 -5.14 -9.12
C ASN A 70 -10.56 -6.02 -9.06
N PHE A 71 -10.77 -6.73 -7.95
CA PHE A 71 -11.92 -7.60 -7.74
C PHE A 71 -12.90 -6.98 -6.74
N ASP A 72 -14.19 -7.08 -7.03
CA ASP A 72 -15.20 -6.96 -5.98
C ASP A 72 -15.36 -8.28 -5.20
N GLU A 73 -16.29 -8.31 -4.23
CA GLU A 73 -16.52 -9.50 -3.40
C GLU A 73 -16.97 -10.70 -4.24
N ASN A 74 -17.88 -10.51 -5.19
CA ASN A 74 -18.38 -11.59 -6.04
C ASN A 74 -17.29 -12.09 -6.99
N ASP A 75 -16.56 -11.15 -7.62
CA ASP A 75 -15.50 -11.48 -8.55
C ASP A 75 -14.38 -12.26 -7.86
N LEU A 76 -14.00 -11.87 -6.63
CA LEU A 76 -12.97 -12.56 -5.88
C LEU A 76 -13.43 -13.95 -5.44
N GLU A 77 -14.68 -14.10 -4.98
CA GLU A 77 -15.25 -15.41 -4.65
C GLU A 77 -15.29 -16.34 -5.88
N GLU A 78 -15.72 -15.84 -7.03
CA GLU A 78 -15.69 -16.60 -8.28
C GLU A 78 -14.26 -16.99 -8.68
N ALA A 79 -13.32 -16.05 -8.61
CA ALA A 79 -11.91 -16.29 -8.92
C ALA A 79 -11.28 -17.35 -7.99
N LEU A 80 -11.67 -17.36 -6.71
CA LEU A 80 -11.25 -18.38 -5.73
C LEU A 80 -11.82 -19.76 -6.02
N VAL A 81 -13.09 -19.85 -6.47
CA VAL A 81 -13.75 -21.11 -6.81
C VAL A 81 -13.19 -21.69 -8.12
N THR A 82 -13.04 -20.83 -9.14
CA THR A 82 -12.61 -21.23 -10.48
C THR A 82 -11.09 -21.37 -10.60
N LYS A 83 -10.33 -20.83 -9.64
CA LYS A 83 -8.86 -20.67 -9.70
C LYS A 83 -8.40 -19.95 -10.98
N SER A 84 -9.23 -19.02 -11.47
CA SER A 84 -8.98 -18.26 -12.69
C SER A 84 -8.87 -16.76 -12.37
N GLY A 85 -8.08 -16.03 -13.15
CA GLY A 85 -7.91 -14.58 -12.99
C GLY A 85 -7.01 -14.14 -11.83
N LEU A 86 -6.73 -15.01 -10.85
CA LEU A 86 -5.78 -14.74 -9.77
C LEU A 86 -4.32 -14.88 -10.24
N PRO A 87 -3.40 -14.00 -9.80
CA PRO A 87 -1.97 -14.20 -10.01
C PRO A 87 -1.49 -15.56 -9.47
N GLU A 88 -0.53 -16.18 -10.13
CA GLU A 88 -0.02 -17.51 -9.76
C GLU A 88 0.42 -17.60 -8.28
N TYR A 89 1.10 -16.57 -7.78
CA TYR A 89 1.54 -16.53 -6.39
C TYR A 89 0.38 -16.41 -5.36
N PHE A 90 -0.81 -15.93 -5.77
CA PHE A 90 -2.01 -16.01 -4.92
C PHE A 90 -2.47 -17.46 -4.81
N GLN A 91 -2.47 -18.19 -5.93
CA GLN A 91 -2.93 -19.57 -5.98
C GLN A 91 -2.01 -20.45 -5.12
N ASP A 92 -0.70 -20.31 -5.29
CA ASP A 92 0.32 -20.95 -4.45
C ASP A 92 0.09 -20.71 -2.96
N TYR A 93 -0.20 -19.47 -2.58
CA TYR A 93 -0.46 -19.10 -1.20
C TYR A 93 -1.71 -19.80 -0.66
N LEU A 94 -2.82 -19.77 -1.41
CA LEU A 94 -4.08 -20.40 -1.02
C LEU A 94 -3.99 -21.93 -0.93
N GLU A 95 -3.15 -22.54 -1.75
CA GLU A 95 -2.89 -23.98 -1.71
C GLU A 95 -2.04 -24.40 -0.52
N ARG A 96 -1.13 -23.54 -0.06
CA ARG A 96 -0.32 -23.80 1.15
C ARG A 96 -1.07 -23.49 2.45
N HIS A 97 -2.05 -22.58 2.43
CA HIS A 97 -2.81 -22.15 3.61
C HIS A 97 -4.30 -22.44 3.40
N GLN A 98 -4.75 -23.59 3.90
CA GLN A 98 -6.08 -24.13 3.63
C GLN A 98 -7.14 -23.53 4.56
N SER A 99 -6.77 -23.24 5.81
CA SER A 99 -7.69 -22.64 6.79
C SER A 99 -7.65 -21.11 6.79
N LYS A 100 -8.72 -20.48 7.31
CA LYS A 100 -8.75 -19.01 7.47
C LYS A 100 -7.69 -18.55 8.47
N GLU A 101 -7.46 -19.35 9.51
CA GLU A 101 -6.51 -19.11 10.58
C GLU A 101 -5.07 -19.10 10.05
N GLU A 102 -4.68 -20.11 9.28
CA GLU A 102 -3.37 -20.17 8.59
C GLU A 102 -3.17 -18.95 7.68
N ARG A 103 -4.19 -18.61 6.86
CA ARG A 103 -4.13 -17.46 5.95
C ARG A 103 -3.98 -16.13 6.68
N LEU A 104 -4.45 -16.01 7.91
CA LEU A 104 -4.31 -14.80 8.71
C LEU A 104 -2.97 -14.76 9.44
N GLN A 105 -2.51 -15.91 9.93
CA GLN A 105 -1.24 -16.04 10.61
C GLN A 105 -0.06 -15.74 9.68
N ASP A 106 -0.09 -16.29 8.46
CA ASP A 106 1.02 -16.22 7.50
C ASP A 106 0.77 -15.18 6.40
N PHE A 107 -0.11 -14.21 6.66
CA PHE A 107 -0.46 -13.16 5.72
C PHE A 107 0.74 -12.33 5.23
N THR A 108 1.78 -12.19 6.06
CA THR A 108 3.02 -11.51 5.69
C THR A 108 3.78 -12.25 4.59
N ALA A 109 3.65 -13.58 4.48
CA ALA A 109 4.21 -14.35 3.38
C ALA A 109 3.60 -13.93 2.03
N LEU A 110 2.28 -13.72 2.00
CA LEU A 110 1.59 -13.26 0.79
C LEU A 110 2.03 -11.84 0.39
N LEU A 111 2.25 -10.95 1.37
CA LEU A 111 2.77 -9.61 1.10
C LEU A 111 4.20 -9.64 0.54
N SER A 112 5.09 -10.47 1.10
CA SER A 112 6.45 -10.66 0.58
C SER A 112 6.41 -11.18 -0.87
N LEU A 113 5.63 -12.23 -1.13
CA LEU A 113 5.42 -12.77 -2.48
C LEU A 113 4.89 -11.71 -3.45
N TYR A 114 3.91 -10.92 -3.03
CA TYR A 114 3.35 -9.83 -3.83
C TYR A 114 4.44 -8.85 -4.26
N PHE A 115 5.17 -8.25 -3.31
CA PHE A 115 6.17 -7.24 -3.68
C PHE A 115 7.28 -7.82 -4.55
N ASN A 116 7.77 -9.03 -4.24
CA ASN A 116 8.82 -9.66 -5.04
C ASN A 116 8.35 -9.90 -6.48
N ARG A 117 7.17 -10.51 -6.67
CA ARG A 117 6.64 -10.82 -8.01
C ARG A 117 6.30 -9.57 -8.82
N GLU A 118 5.67 -8.57 -8.20
CA GLU A 118 5.33 -7.34 -8.89
C GLU A 118 6.58 -6.53 -9.26
N MET A 119 7.60 -6.49 -8.41
CA MET A 119 8.87 -5.83 -8.72
C MET A 119 9.67 -6.56 -9.82
N GLU A 120 9.67 -7.89 -9.84
CA GLU A 120 10.26 -8.71 -10.90
C GLU A 120 9.59 -8.46 -12.26
N GLY A 121 8.25 -8.38 -12.26
CA GLY A 121 7.44 -8.19 -13.47
C GLY A 121 7.33 -6.75 -13.96
N SER A 122 7.84 -5.78 -13.20
CA SER A 122 7.68 -4.35 -13.47
C SER A 122 8.99 -3.64 -13.80
N SER A 123 8.87 -2.44 -14.37
CA SER A 123 10.00 -1.54 -14.65
C SER A 123 9.56 -0.08 -14.50
N GLY A 124 10.54 0.84 -14.48
CA GLY A 124 10.29 2.28 -14.33
C GLY A 124 9.50 2.59 -13.06
N PHE A 125 8.55 3.53 -13.17
CA PHE A 125 7.76 4.05 -12.06
C PHE A 125 7.12 2.97 -11.19
N ILE A 126 6.50 1.94 -11.78
CA ILE A 126 5.82 0.90 -10.98
C ILE A 126 6.82 0.14 -10.10
N LYS A 127 7.99 -0.20 -10.64
CA LYS A 127 9.02 -0.91 -9.86
C LYS A 127 9.53 -0.05 -8.70
N GLU A 128 9.72 1.24 -8.95
CA GLU A 128 10.14 2.21 -7.94
C GLU A 128 9.07 2.42 -6.85
N LEU A 129 7.80 2.56 -7.25
CA LEU A 129 6.67 2.64 -6.33
C LEU A 129 6.55 1.38 -5.46
N MET A 130 6.65 0.19 -6.05
CA MET A 130 6.59 -1.07 -5.30
C MET A 130 7.75 -1.22 -4.32
N ARG A 131 8.96 -0.81 -4.73
CA ARG A 131 10.15 -0.78 -3.86
C ARG A 131 9.93 0.16 -2.68
N MET A 132 9.55 1.42 -2.92
CA MET A 132 9.30 2.38 -1.86
C MET A 132 8.19 1.91 -0.91
N GLU A 133 7.11 1.34 -1.45
CA GLU A 133 6.03 0.79 -0.63
C GLU A 133 6.50 -0.37 0.25
N ARG A 134 7.27 -1.33 -0.30
CA ARG A 134 7.84 -2.45 0.47
C ARG A 134 8.81 -1.95 1.53
N ASP A 135 9.80 -1.18 1.12
CA ASP A 135 10.95 -0.84 1.94
C ASP A 135 10.53 0.09 3.08
N SER A 136 9.64 1.06 2.84
CA SER A 136 9.05 1.88 3.91
C SER A 136 8.30 1.06 4.95
N ARG A 137 7.64 -0.05 4.54
CA ARG A 137 6.98 -0.97 5.49
C ARG A 137 7.99 -1.74 6.32
N LEU A 138 9.07 -2.23 5.71
CA LEU A 138 10.12 -2.96 6.40
C LEU A 138 10.86 -2.07 7.41
N VAL A 139 11.16 -0.83 7.03
CA VAL A 139 11.75 0.17 7.93
C VAL A 139 10.81 0.44 9.11
N MET A 140 9.53 0.71 8.87
CA MET A 140 8.55 0.93 9.94
C MET A 140 8.34 -0.31 10.82
N LEU A 141 8.41 -1.51 10.24
CA LEU A 141 8.37 -2.78 10.97
C LEU A 141 9.57 -2.90 11.91
N ALA A 142 10.78 -2.65 11.42
CA ALA A 142 12.01 -2.71 12.21
C ALA A 142 11.96 -1.71 13.38
N LEU A 143 11.60 -0.45 13.12
CA LEU A 143 11.46 0.60 14.14
C LEU A 143 10.44 0.21 15.23
N ARG A 144 9.26 -0.29 14.82
CA ARG A 144 8.22 -0.74 15.75
C ARG A 144 8.65 -1.99 16.53
N ALA A 145 9.31 -2.94 15.89
CA ALA A 145 9.80 -4.14 16.55
C ALA A 145 10.79 -3.79 17.66
N LYS A 146 11.66 -2.78 17.45
CA LYS A 146 12.53 -2.24 18.51
C LYS A 146 11.74 -1.61 19.64
N LYS A 147 10.81 -0.68 19.33
CA LYS A 147 9.98 -0.01 20.34
C LYS A 147 9.19 -1.00 21.21
N PHE A 148 8.68 -2.07 20.61
CA PHE A 148 7.83 -3.06 21.28
C PHE A 148 8.56 -4.34 21.71
N SER A 149 9.90 -4.36 21.64
CA SER A 149 10.72 -5.53 22.00
C SER A 149 10.29 -6.83 21.31
N ARG A 150 9.94 -6.76 20.03
CA ARG A 150 9.57 -7.91 19.21
C ARG A 150 10.78 -8.50 18.50
N ASP A 151 10.74 -9.81 18.27
CA ASP A 151 11.78 -10.52 17.53
C ASP A 151 11.69 -10.22 16.03
N VAL A 152 12.55 -9.32 15.57
CA VAL A 152 12.66 -8.91 14.16
C VAL A 152 12.89 -10.10 13.22
N THR A 153 13.62 -11.13 13.67
CA THR A 153 13.88 -12.32 12.85
C THR A 153 12.60 -13.06 12.51
N LYS A 154 11.65 -13.12 13.45
CA LYS A 154 10.33 -13.72 13.22
C LYS A 154 9.45 -12.84 12.35
N GLU A 155 9.50 -11.53 12.55
CA GLU A 155 8.71 -10.57 11.76
C GLU A 155 9.15 -10.57 10.27
N LEU A 156 10.44 -10.85 9.99
CA LEU A 156 11.02 -10.92 8.65
C LEU A 156 11.19 -12.35 8.09
N GLN A 157 10.58 -13.37 8.70
CA GLN A 157 10.82 -14.77 8.35
C GLN A 157 10.47 -15.16 6.90
N TYR A 158 9.69 -14.33 6.20
CA TYR A 158 9.29 -14.54 4.80
C TYR A 158 10.01 -13.62 3.81
N GLU A 159 10.86 -12.72 4.29
CA GLU A 159 11.66 -11.86 3.44
C GLU A 159 12.97 -12.55 3.04
N ASP A 160 13.53 -12.15 1.91
CA ASP A 160 14.83 -12.65 1.45
C ASP A 160 15.95 -12.09 2.34
N PRO A 161 16.69 -12.93 3.10
CA PRO A 161 17.77 -12.45 3.96
C PRO A 161 18.97 -11.88 3.18
N ASP A 162 19.09 -12.18 1.89
CA ASP A 162 20.15 -11.65 1.02
C ASP A 162 19.79 -10.29 0.40
N ASP A 163 18.56 -9.79 0.58
CA ASP A 163 18.16 -8.43 0.21
C ASP A 163 18.87 -7.41 1.11
N ASP A 164 19.48 -6.38 0.52
CA ASP A 164 20.34 -5.43 1.24
C ASP A 164 19.64 -4.77 2.44
N LEU A 165 18.38 -4.36 2.28
CA LEU A 165 17.61 -3.75 3.36
C LEU A 165 17.30 -4.77 4.46
N VAL A 166 16.85 -5.97 4.11
CA VAL A 166 16.54 -7.04 5.07
C VAL A 166 17.81 -7.44 5.83
N ALA A 167 18.92 -7.65 5.13
CA ALA A 167 20.22 -7.93 5.72
C ALA A 167 20.65 -6.82 6.71
N SER A 168 20.45 -5.54 6.34
CA SER A 168 20.77 -4.41 7.22
C SER A 168 19.93 -4.39 8.52
N ILE A 169 18.66 -4.78 8.43
CA ILE A 169 17.76 -4.88 9.59
C ILE A 169 18.19 -6.06 10.47
N LEU A 170 18.45 -7.23 9.88
CA LEU A 170 18.86 -8.43 10.61
C LEU A 170 20.22 -8.28 11.28
N ALA A 171 21.16 -7.57 10.65
CA ALA A 171 22.46 -7.25 11.25
C ALA A 171 22.32 -6.40 12.52
N GLN A 172 21.25 -5.62 12.63
CA GLN A 172 20.93 -4.78 13.78
C GLN A 172 19.91 -5.41 14.74
N LYS A 173 19.58 -6.71 14.61
CA LYS A 173 18.52 -7.36 15.41
C LYS A 173 18.70 -7.27 16.93
N ASP A 174 19.94 -7.21 17.41
CA ASP A 174 20.29 -7.11 18.84
C ASP A 174 20.58 -5.67 19.29
N ALA A 175 20.60 -4.70 18.36
CA ALA A 175 20.81 -3.29 18.67
C ALA A 175 19.60 -2.68 19.40
N VAL A 176 19.86 -1.66 20.23
CA VAL A 176 18.82 -0.94 21.00
C VAL A 176 17.88 -0.16 20.08
N SER A 177 18.45 0.50 19.07
CA SER A 177 17.72 1.19 18.02
C SER A 177 18.05 0.58 16.66
N PHE A 178 17.20 0.86 15.68
CA PHE A 178 17.47 0.54 14.29
C PHE A 178 17.88 1.83 13.56
N ASP A 179 18.91 1.73 12.74
CA ASP A 179 19.35 2.80 11.85
C ASP A 179 19.18 2.35 10.39
N PRO A 180 18.20 2.92 9.65
CA PRO A 180 17.96 2.53 8.27
C PRO A 180 19.02 3.10 7.32
N PRO A 181 19.08 2.63 6.06
CA PRO A 181 19.84 3.29 5.02
C PRO A 181 19.49 4.78 4.87
N ASP A 182 20.44 5.58 4.35
CA ASP A 182 20.33 7.05 4.23
C ASP A 182 19.01 7.52 3.59
N GLU A 183 18.52 6.78 2.59
CA GLU A 183 17.29 7.11 1.86
C GLU A 183 16.00 7.08 2.70
N TYR A 184 16.03 6.41 3.87
CA TYR A 184 14.91 6.27 4.81
C TYR A 184 15.19 6.90 6.19
N GLN A 185 16.25 7.70 6.32
CA GLN A 185 16.56 8.41 7.56
C GLN A 185 15.47 9.43 7.93
N ASP A 186 14.87 10.08 6.93
CA ASP A 186 13.71 10.96 7.09
C ASP A 186 12.50 10.22 7.70
N LEU A 187 12.22 9.01 7.24
CA LEU A 187 11.15 8.16 7.77
C LEU A 187 11.41 7.75 9.23
N LYS A 188 12.68 7.49 9.60
CA LYS A 188 13.06 7.26 11.00
C LYS A 188 12.84 8.49 11.86
N SER A 189 13.26 9.69 11.41
CA SER A 189 13.01 10.93 12.15
C SER A 189 11.52 11.15 12.39
N LEU A 190 10.68 10.98 11.34
CA LEU A 190 9.23 11.07 11.48
C LEU A 190 8.66 10.06 12.49
N TYR A 191 9.20 8.84 12.50
CA TYR A 191 8.84 7.84 13.49
C TYR A 191 9.18 8.29 14.91
N GLU A 192 10.42 8.70 15.16
CA GLU A 192 10.89 9.10 16.49
C GLU A 192 10.13 10.31 17.03
N GLU A 193 9.82 11.30 16.18
CA GLU A 193 9.05 12.49 16.54
C GLU A 193 7.59 12.18 16.92
N ASN A 194 6.99 11.17 16.29
CA ASN A 194 5.54 10.91 16.41
C ASN A 194 5.20 9.55 17.06
N ALA A 195 6.19 8.81 17.55
CA ALA A 195 6.02 7.42 18.00
C ALA A 195 4.95 7.25 19.09
N GLU A 196 4.74 8.27 19.92
CA GLU A 196 3.76 8.26 21.01
C GLU A 196 2.34 8.67 20.58
N GLU A 197 2.18 9.20 19.38
CA GLU A 197 0.89 9.66 18.85
C GLU A 197 0.56 8.90 17.54
N PRO A 198 -0.03 7.69 17.63
CA PRO A 198 -0.18 6.79 16.48
C PRO A 198 -0.89 7.42 15.27
N LEU A 199 -1.88 8.28 15.51
CA LEU A 199 -2.56 8.98 14.42
C LEU A 199 -1.63 10.00 13.74
N LYS A 200 -0.91 10.82 14.51
CA LYS A 200 0.03 11.78 13.93
C LYS A 200 1.15 11.08 13.17
N LEU A 201 1.66 9.97 13.71
CA LEU A 201 2.62 9.13 13.01
C LEU A 201 2.04 8.61 11.68
N GLN A 202 0.79 8.14 11.69
CA GLN A 202 0.15 7.66 10.48
C GLN A 202 -0.05 8.77 9.44
N GLN A 203 -0.40 9.98 9.87
CA GLN A 203 -0.49 11.15 9.00
C GLN A 203 0.86 11.50 8.37
N ALA A 204 1.88 11.64 9.22
CA ALA A 204 3.23 12.00 8.82
C ALA A 204 3.82 11.00 7.82
N VAL A 205 3.60 9.70 8.04
CA VAL A 205 4.01 8.66 7.08
C VAL A 205 3.20 8.73 5.79
N ALA A 206 1.90 9.05 5.84
CA ALA A 206 1.09 9.20 4.65
C ALA A 206 1.53 10.40 3.81
N GLU A 207 1.81 11.54 4.44
CA GLU A 207 2.37 12.75 3.81
C GLU A 207 3.76 12.46 3.21
N TRP A 208 4.65 11.80 3.97
CA TRP A 208 5.95 11.38 3.46
C TRP A 208 5.84 10.52 2.20
N LYS A 209 4.94 9.51 2.21
CA LYS A 209 4.68 8.68 1.02
C LYS A 209 4.14 9.50 -0.14
N PHE A 210 3.20 10.39 0.15
CA PHE A 210 2.59 11.26 -0.84
C PHE A 210 3.66 12.09 -1.57
N GLU A 211 4.61 12.68 -0.85
CA GLU A 211 5.67 13.46 -1.48
C GLU A 211 6.73 12.62 -2.18
N LYS A 212 7.10 11.46 -1.64
CA LYS A 212 8.02 10.55 -2.34
C LYS A 212 7.42 10.10 -3.67
N ILE A 213 6.13 9.80 -3.72
CA ILE A 213 5.45 9.44 -4.97
C ILE A 213 5.46 10.60 -5.96
N ALA A 214 5.17 11.83 -5.50
CA ALA A 214 5.19 13.02 -6.37
C ALA A 214 6.59 13.25 -6.99
N GLN A 215 7.66 12.97 -6.25
CA GLN A 215 9.04 13.08 -6.74
C GLN A 215 9.37 12.06 -7.85
N MET A 216 8.70 10.91 -7.89
CA MET A 216 8.89 9.86 -8.89
C MET A 216 8.19 10.14 -10.23
N GLU A 217 7.20 11.04 -10.27
CA GLU A 217 6.33 11.30 -11.44
C GLU A 217 7.03 11.94 -12.65
N GLY A 218 8.27 12.43 -12.46
CA GLY A 218 8.98 13.19 -13.48
C GLY A 218 8.37 14.57 -13.75
N VAL A 219 8.80 15.21 -14.84
CA VAL A 219 8.41 16.60 -15.18
C VAL A 219 7.29 16.72 -16.21
N ASP A 220 6.98 15.63 -16.93
CA ASP A 220 5.97 15.65 -17.98
C ASP A 220 4.56 15.38 -17.40
N PRO A 221 3.67 16.38 -17.39
CA PRO A 221 2.33 16.24 -16.82
C PRO A 221 1.42 15.29 -17.62
N PHE A 222 1.81 14.91 -18.84
CA PHE A 222 1.03 14.04 -19.71
C PHE A 222 1.57 12.61 -19.78
N SER A 223 2.63 12.31 -19.03
CA SER A 223 3.22 10.97 -18.98
C SER A 223 2.33 9.97 -18.24
N ILE A 224 2.53 8.68 -18.53
CA ILE A 224 1.90 7.61 -17.73
C ILE A 224 2.37 7.66 -16.27
N ASP A 225 3.63 8.02 -16.02
CA ASP A 225 4.18 8.08 -14.66
C ASP A 225 3.46 9.14 -13.82
N LYS A 226 3.10 10.29 -14.42
CA LYS A 226 2.26 11.31 -13.77
C LYS A 226 0.89 10.76 -13.35
N ILE A 227 0.24 10.01 -14.25
CA ILE A 227 -1.09 9.43 -13.99
C ILE A 227 -1.01 8.34 -12.91
N LEU A 228 0.04 7.51 -12.93
CA LEU A 228 0.24 6.45 -11.95
C LEU A 228 0.55 7.03 -10.56
N GLY A 229 1.40 8.05 -10.49
CA GLY A 229 1.69 8.74 -9.23
C GLY A 229 0.47 9.47 -8.67
N TYR A 230 -0.30 10.13 -9.52
CA TYR A 230 -1.59 10.70 -9.13
C TYR A 230 -2.53 9.63 -8.55
N THR A 231 -2.63 8.47 -9.22
CA THR A 231 -3.48 7.36 -8.77
C THR A 231 -3.05 6.85 -7.39
N ALA A 232 -1.75 6.67 -7.16
CA ALA A 232 -1.22 6.22 -5.87
C ALA A 232 -1.37 7.29 -4.77
N ARG A 233 -1.27 8.58 -5.10
CA ARG A 233 -1.50 9.70 -4.17
C ARG A 233 -2.97 9.88 -3.82
N LEU A 234 -3.87 9.70 -4.78
CA LEU A 234 -5.32 9.74 -4.55
C LEU A 234 -5.75 8.68 -3.54
N VAL A 235 -5.18 7.47 -3.66
CA VAL A 235 -5.34 6.39 -2.68
C VAL A 235 -4.98 6.84 -1.26
N LEU A 236 -3.86 7.54 -1.09
CA LEU A 236 -3.41 8.01 0.23
C LEU A 236 -4.35 9.08 0.78
N ALA A 237 -4.76 10.04 -0.05
CA ALA A 237 -5.66 11.12 0.32
C ALA A 237 -7.02 10.58 0.80
N GLU A 238 -7.65 9.69 0.03
CA GLU A 238 -8.94 9.13 0.42
C GLU A 238 -8.85 8.23 1.66
N LYS A 239 -7.82 7.39 1.77
CA LYS A 239 -7.64 6.52 2.95
C LYS A 239 -7.44 7.32 4.23
N TRP A 240 -6.82 8.50 4.14
CA TRP A 240 -6.69 9.38 5.29
C TRP A 240 -8.05 9.91 5.76
N LEU A 241 -8.91 10.33 4.83
CA LEU A 241 -10.25 10.81 5.13
C LEU A 241 -11.14 9.71 5.71
N GLU A 242 -11.04 8.48 5.21
CA GLU A 242 -11.78 7.32 5.76
C GLU A 242 -11.45 7.06 7.23
N LEU A 243 -10.19 7.29 7.64
CA LEU A 243 -9.77 7.16 9.04
C LEU A 243 -10.30 8.29 9.90
N ASP A 244 -10.35 9.52 9.37
CA ASP A 244 -10.93 10.66 10.07
C ASP A 244 -12.44 10.51 10.25
N GLU A 245 -13.17 9.98 9.25
CA GLU A 245 -14.60 9.67 9.41
C GLU A 245 -14.85 8.61 10.48
N GLN A 246 -14.02 7.55 10.53
CA GLN A 246 -14.11 6.54 11.58
C GLN A 246 -13.82 7.13 12.96
N LYS A 247 -12.80 7.99 13.06
CA LYS A 247 -12.52 8.74 14.29
C LYS A 247 -13.64 9.69 14.67
N GLY A 248 -14.23 10.38 13.71
CA GLY A 248 -15.39 11.24 13.91
C GLY A 248 -16.57 10.46 14.49
N LYS A 249 -16.83 9.25 13.98
CA LYS A 249 -17.83 8.33 14.53
C LYS A 249 -17.48 7.85 15.95
N GLU A 250 -16.24 7.45 16.19
CA GLU A 250 -15.78 7.02 17.53
C GLU A 250 -15.88 8.15 18.58
N ILE A 251 -15.56 9.39 18.21
CA ILE A 251 -15.71 10.55 19.10
C ILE A 251 -17.19 10.81 19.41
N VAL A 252 -18.08 10.75 18.42
CA VAL A 252 -19.52 10.90 18.62
C VAL A 252 -20.08 9.80 19.54
N ASP A 253 -19.66 8.55 19.34
CA ASP A 253 -20.08 7.42 20.16
C ASP A 253 -19.59 7.55 21.61
N ASN A 254 -18.38 8.08 21.83
CA ASN A 254 -17.85 8.32 23.17
C ASN A 254 -18.59 9.47 23.87
N ILE A 255 -18.93 10.56 23.17
CA ILE A 255 -19.74 11.66 23.72
C ILE A 255 -21.13 11.15 24.13
N LEU A 256 -21.76 10.30 23.31
CA LEU A 256 -23.07 9.71 23.63
C LEU A 256 -23.01 8.79 24.85
N LYS A 257 -21.92 8.03 25.02
CA LYS A 257 -21.70 7.17 26.21
C LYS A 257 -21.44 7.97 27.48
N GLU A 258 -20.79 9.12 27.40
CA GLU A 258 -20.59 10.02 28.56
C GLU A 258 -21.86 10.82 28.90
N ALA A 259 -22.80 10.95 27.97
CA ALA A 259 -24.08 11.61 28.16
C ALA A 259 -25.21 10.68 28.66
N THR A 260 -24.91 9.40 28.97
CA THR A 260 -25.86 8.42 29.53
C THR A 260 -25.41 7.94 30.91
#